data_AF-A0AAW6YIE4-F1
#
_entry.id   AF-A0AAW6YIE4-F1
#
_cell.length_a   1.000
_cell.length_b   1.000
_cell.length_c   1.000
_cell.angle_alpha   90.00
_cell.angle_beta   90.00
_cell.angle_gamma   90.00
#
_symmetry.space_group_name_H-M   'P 1'
#
loop_
_entity.id
_entity.type
_entity.pdbx_description
1 polymer ?
#
loop_
_entity_poly.entity_id
_entity_poly.type
_entity_poly.pdbx_seq_one_letter_code
_entity_poly.pdbx_strand_id
1 'polypeptide(L)'
;SPENVKEFIKKYEDAYGTSPDHFAALAYDATNLIAQAMEKAGSTDSEAVQKALAETKDFQGVTGKFSFDKDHNPVKEVFVQELQGG
;
A
#
# COMPACT_ATOMS: atom_id res chain seq x y z
N SER A 1 7.28 -2.56 8.17
CA SER A 1 8.12 -2.56 9.39
C SER A 1 7.86 -1.30 10.19
N PRO A 2 8.04 -1.27 11.52
CA PRO A 2 7.81 -0.05 12.30
C PRO A 2 8.48 1.22 11.72
N GLU A 3 9.62 1.07 11.05
CA GLU A 3 10.34 2.17 10.39
C GLU A 3 9.65 2.72 9.11
N ASN A 4 9.05 1.90 8.23
CA ASN A 4 8.40 2.43 7.02
C ASN A 4 7.13 3.23 7.35
N VAL A 5 6.45 2.88 8.45
CA VAL A 5 5.28 3.62 8.94
C VAL A 5 5.68 4.99 9.49
N LYS A 6 6.75 5.06 10.31
CA LYS A 6 7.25 6.34 10.84
C LYS A 6 7.71 7.28 9.73
N GLU A 7 8.41 6.75 8.73
CA GLU A 7 8.86 7.54 7.59
C GLU A 7 7.67 8.07 6.77
N PHE A 8 6.65 7.25 6.54
CA PHE A 8 5.42 7.67 5.88
C PHE A 8 4.69 8.78 6.64
N ILE A 9 4.47 8.62 7.95
CA ILE A 9 3.82 9.63 8.80
C ILE A 9 4.56 10.95 8.71
N LYS A 10 5.89 10.92 8.90
CA LYS A 10 6.71 12.13 8.83
C LYS A 10 6.60 12.81 7.47
N LYS A 11 6.78 12.07 6.37
CA LYS A 11 6.69 12.65 5.01
C LYS A 11 5.30 13.22 4.71
N TYR A 12 4.26 12.58 5.22
CA TYR A 12 2.89 13.03 5.05
C TYR A 12 2.64 14.33 5.84
N GLU A 13 3.06 14.38 7.11
CA GLU A 13 2.96 15.59 7.95
C GLU A 13 3.77 16.75 7.36
N ASP A 14 4.98 16.49 6.87
CA ASP A 14 5.82 17.50 6.20
C ASP A 14 5.15 18.06 4.92
N ALA A 15 4.40 17.23 4.19
CA ALA A 15 3.73 17.61 2.95
C ALA A 15 2.36 18.28 3.14
N TYR A 16 1.60 17.87 4.16
CA TYR A 16 0.19 18.22 4.32
C TYR A 16 -0.15 18.92 5.65
N GLY A 17 0.78 18.99 6.60
CA GLY A 17 0.59 19.66 7.89
C GLY A 17 -0.36 18.97 8.86
N THR A 18 -0.76 17.73 8.57
CA THR A 18 -1.64 16.91 9.40
C THR A 18 -1.18 15.45 9.36
N SER A 19 -1.45 14.68 10.41
CA SER A 19 -1.18 13.24 10.41
C SER A 19 -2.06 12.53 9.38
N PRO A 20 -1.55 11.46 8.72
CA PRO A 20 -2.35 10.69 7.76
C PRO A 20 -3.45 9.89 8.46
N ASP A 21 -4.59 9.77 7.79
CA ASP A 21 -5.62 8.82 8.19
C ASP A 21 -5.43 7.45 7.52
N HIS A 22 -6.36 6.53 7.77
CA HIS A 22 -6.30 5.19 7.19
C HIS A 22 -6.41 5.19 5.65
N PHE A 23 -7.17 6.11 5.06
CA PHE A 23 -7.34 6.21 3.62
C PHE A 23 -6.07 6.72 2.93
N ALA A 24 -5.37 7.68 3.54
CA ALA A 24 -4.08 8.16 3.08
C ALA A 24 -3.04 7.03 3.05
N ALA A 25 -3.00 6.19 4.10
CA ALA A 25 -2.11 5.04 4.15
C ALA A 25 -2.45 3.99 3.07
N LEU A 26 -3.74 3.71 2.83
CA LEU A 26 -4.18 2.80 1.77
C LEU A 26 -3.84 3.33 0.37
N ALA A 27 -4.05 4.62 0.12
CA ALA A 27 -3.74 5.26 -1.16
C ALA A 27 -2.23 5.24 -1.45
N TYR A 28 -1.41 5.45 -0.40
CA TYR A 28 0.04 5.34 -0.50
C TYR A 28 0.48 3.93 -0.90
N ASP A 29 -0.07 2.90 -0.27
CA ASP A 29 0.23 1.50 -0.62
C ASP A 29 -0.22 1.16 -2.04
N ALA A 30 -1.44 1.55 -2.43
CA ALA A 30 -1.96 1.30 -3.77
C ALA A 30 -1.09 1.95 -4.85
N THR A 31 -0.62 3.18 -4.62
CA THR A 31 0.24 3.91 -5.57
C THR A 31 1.58 3.22 -5.73
N ASN A 32 2.23 2.84 -4.62
CA ASN A 32 3.51 2.14 -4.66
C ASN A 32 3.40 0.74 -5.28
N LEU A 33 2.28 0.05 -5.03
CA LEU A 33 2.00 -1.25 -5.63
C LEU A 33 1.92 -1.17 -7.16
N ILE A 34 1.18 -0.18 -7.69
CA ILE A 34 1.08 0.00 -9.14
C ILE A 34 2.43 0.43 -9.72
N ALA A 35 3.16 1.34 -9.07
CA ALA A 35 4.49 1.76 -9.51
C ALA A 35 5.45 0.56 -9.60
N GLN A 36 5.51 -0.28 -8.57
CA GLN A 36 6.31 -1.51 -8.59
C GLN A 36 5.89 -2.46 -9.71
N ALA A 37 4.58 -2.60 -9.97
CA ALA A 37 4.10 -3.43 -11.07
C ALA A 37 4.50 -2.89 -12.44
N MET A 38 4.46 -1.56 -12.64
CA MET A 38 4.98 -0.93 -13.87
C MET A 38 6.48 -1.16 -14.03
N GLU A 39 7.26 -1.02 -12.95
CA GLU A 39 8.71 -1.30 -12.96
C GLU A 39 8.99 -2.76 -13.33
N LYS A 40 8.27 -3.70 -12.72
CA LYS A 40 8.42 -5.14 -13.01
C LYS A 40 7.98 -5.50 -14.43
N ALA A 41 6.94 -4.86 -14.95
CA ALA A 41 6.47 -5.03 -16.32
C ALA A 41 7.40 -4.37 -17.35
N GLY A 42 8.22 -3.39 -16.94
CA GLY A 42 9.01 -2.55 -17.84
C GLY A 42 8.13 -1.74 -18.80
N SER A 43 6.87 -1.48 -18.43
CA SER A 43 5.85 -0.93 -19.31
C SER A 43 4.72 -0.28 -18.51
N THR A 44 4.01 0.65 -19.15
CA THR A 44 2.75 1.22 -18.66
C THR A 44 1.53 0.66 -19.38
N ASP A 45 1.72 -0.34 -20.25
CA ASP A 45 0.64 -1.09 -20.89
C ASP A 45 -0.25 -1.78 -19.85
N SER A 46 -1.56 -1.70 -20.04
CA SER A 46 -2.52 -2.16 -19.04
C SER A 46 -2.45 -3.67 -18.81
N GLU A 47 -2.32 -4.47 -19.87
CA GLU A 47 -2.28 -5.93 -19.74
C GLU A 47 -0.99 -6.39 -19.06
N ALA A 48 0.14 -5.78 -19.44
CA ALA A 48 1.44 -6.07 -18.82
C ALA A 48 1.45 -5.73 -17.32
N VAL A 49 0.90 -4.57 -16.94
CA VAL A 49 0.81 -4.14 -15.54
C VAL A 49 -0.16 -5.02 -14.74
N GLN A 50 -1.32 -5.36 -15.30
CA GLN A 50 -2.28 -6.27 -14.64
C GLN A 50 -1.65 -7.65 -14.36
N LYS A 51 -0.90 -8.19 -15.32
CA LYS A 51 -0.17 -9.44 -15.11
C LYS A 51 0.87 -9.30 -14.00
N ALA A 52 1.66 -8.23 -13.99
CA ALA A 52 2.65 -7.99 -12.96
C ALA A 52 2.02 -7.85 -11.56
N LEU A 53 0.87 -7.17 -11.46
CA LEU A 53 0.08 -7.05 -10.22
C LEU A 53 -0.42 -8.41 -9.72
N ALA A 54 -0.96 -9.26 -10.61
CA ALA A 54 -1.44 -10.59 -10.26
C ALA A 54 -0.33 -11.51 -9.73
N GLU A 55 0.90 -11.28 -10.18
CA GLU A 55 2.09 -11.99 -9.73
C GLU A 55 2.70 -11.43 -8.44
N THR A 56 2.21 -10.31 -7.91
CA THR A 56 2.74 -9.70 -6.68
C THR A 56 2.53 -10.63 -5.49
N LYS A 57 3.61 -10.86 -4.75
CA LYS A 57 3.63 -11.62 -3.49
C LYS A 57 4.38 -10.82 -2.43
N ASP A 58 3.89 -10.91 -1.19
CA ASP A 58 4.52 -10.32 -0.02
C ASP A 58 4.83 -8.81 -0.13
N PHE A 59 3.97 -8.05 -0.82
CA PHE A 59 4.11 -6.60 -0.95
C PHE A 59 4.21 -5.95 0.42
N GLN A 60 5.26 -5.14 0.64
CA GLN A 60 5.52 -4.46 1.90
C GLN A 60 4.93 -3.05 1.88
N GLY A 61 3.68 -2.93 2.29
CA GLY A 61 3.00 -1.66 2.48
C GLY A 61 3.25 -1.04 3.86
N VAL A 62 2.84 0.21 4.03
CA VAL A 62 2.74 0.88 5.33
C VAL A 62 1.51 0.38 6.12
N THR A 63 0.50 -0.17 5.43
CA THR A 63 -0.65 -0.83 6.07
C THR A 63 -0.43 -2.31 6.39
N GLY A 64 0.78 -2.81 6.14
CA GLY A 64 1.19 -4.18 6.41
C GLY A 64 1.68 -4.92 5.17
N LYS A 65 2.09 -6.18 5.38
CA LYS A 65 2.50 -7.08 4.31
C LYS A 65 1.28 -7.82 3.76
N PHE A 66 1.10 -7.85 2.45
CA PHE A 66 -0.04 -8.56 1.83
C PHE A 66 0.30 -9.18 0.48
N SER A 67 -0.53 -10.14 0.07
CA SER A 67 -0.55 -10.74 -1.27
C SER A 67 -1.98 -10.72 -1.80
N PHE A 68 -2.17 -11.03 -3.08
CA PHE A 68 -3.51 -11.18 -3.66
C PHE A 68 -3.92 -12.65 -3.79
N ASP A 69 -5.20 -12.92 -3.54
CA ASP A 69 -5.84 -14.19 -3.91
C ASP A 69 -6.21 -14.24 -5.40
N LYS A 70 -6.83 -15.35 -5.82
CA LYS A 70 -7.23 -15.57 -7.22
C LYS A 70 -8.30 -14.60 -7.74
N ASP A 71 -9.03 -13.94 -6.84
CA ASP A 71 -10.11 -13.00 -7.15
C ASP A 71 -9.63 -11.55 -6.99
N HIS A 72 -8.31 -11.34 -6.86
CA HIS A 72 -7.66 -10.05 -6.64
C HIS A 72 -8.03 -9.37 -5.32
N ASN A 73 -8.43 -10.14 -4.31
CA ASN A 73 -8.59 -9.61 -2.96
C ASN A 73 -7.24 -9.61 -2.23
N PRO A 74 -6.89 -8.52 -1.52
CA PRO A 74 -5.72 -8.50 -0.67
C PRO A 74 -5.92 -9.42 0.54
N VAL A 75 -5.08 -10.45 0.64
CA VAL A 75 -4.95 -11.31 1.81
C VAL A 75 -3.99 -10.64 2.79
N LYS A 76 -4.55 -10.05 3.85
CA LYS A 76 -3.81 -9.29 4.87
C LYS A 76 -4.33 -9.57 6.27
N GLU A 77 -3.47 -9.36 7.26
CA GLU A 77 -3.89 -9.36 8.68
C GLU A 77 -4.81 -8.16 8.96
N VAL A 78 -5.85 -8.37 9.76
CA VAL A 78 -6.80 -7.32 10.15
C VAL A 78 -6.22 -6.52 11.31
N PHE A 79 -6.06 -5.22 11.13
CA PHE A 79 -5.75 -4.28 12.22
C PHE A 79 -7.06 -3.71 12.78
N VAL A 80 -7.38 -4.03 14.03
CA VAL A 80 -8.51 -3.44 14.75
C VAL A 80 -8.03 -2.15 15.42
N GLN A 81 -8.61 -1.01 15.02
CA GLN A 81 -8.37 0.27 15.67
C GLN A 81 -9.55 0.60 16.58
N GLU A 82 -9.27 0.91 17.85
CA GLU A 82 -10.25 1.42 18.80
C GLU A 82 -10.29 2.95 18.72
N LEU A 83 -11.47 3.54 18.55
CA LEU A 83 -11.67 4.98 18.69
C LEU A 83 -11.75 5.32 20.18
N GLN A 84 -10.68 5.88 20.75
CA GLN A 84 -10.70 6.43 22.10
C GLN A 84 -10.92 7.95 22.06
N GLY A 85 -12.09 8.38 22.56
CA GLY A 85 -12.40 9.79 22.81
C GLY A 85 -12.76 10.61 21.56
N GLY A 86 -13.97 10.39 21.03
CA GLY A 86 -14.54 11.19 19.95
C GLY A 86 -14.79 12.65 20.30
#